data_AF-A0A963X4J5-F1
#
_entry.id   AF-A0A963X4J5-F1
#
_cell.length_a   1.000
_cell.length_b   1.000
_cell.length_c   1.000
_cell.angle_alpha   90.00
_cell.angle_beta   90.00
_cell.angle_gamma   90.00
#
_symmetry.space_group_name_H-M   'P 1'
#
loop_
_entity.id
_entity.type
_entity.pdbx_description
1 polymer ?
#
loop_
_entity_poly.entity_id
_entity_poly.type
_entity_poly.pdbx_seq_one_letter_code
_entity_poly.pdbx_strand_id
1 'polypeptide(L)'
;LRAHSENDAPRRERKILPGGRAAILKNEWRFSADEVDPSRPRWGDLARDSAVERGRYLASVICAECHGVDWEGVAFEGSPSLRIAAAYPPEDFKTLMRTGVPIGGRDLGIMSEVARDAFSLFTDEEIADIQAFYAQHFSGDAD
;
A
#
# COMPACT_ATOMS: atom_id res chain seq x y z
N LEU A 1 1.76 -26.70 24.51
CA LEU A 1 1.18 -26.33 23.20
C LEU A 1 -0.30 -26.69 23.22
N ARG A 2 -1.20 -25.70 23.37
CA ARG A 2 -2.65 -25.92 23.27
C ARG A 2 -3.05 -25.62 21.82
N ALA A 3 -3.66 -26.60 21.14
CA ALA A 3 -4.29 -26.38 19.85
C ALA A 3 -5.52 -25.49 20.06
N HIS A 4 -5.58 -24.36 19.37
CA HIS A 4 -6.82 -23.59 19.24
C HIS A 4 -7.71 -24.31 18.24
N SER A 5 -8.92 -24.70 18.64
CA SER A 5 -9.92 -25.31 17.74
C SER A 5 -10.50 -24.24 16.82
N GLU A 6 -10.22 -24.34 15.53
CA GLU A 6 -10.53 -23.35 14.49
C GLU A 6 -12.01 -23.15 14.12
N ASN A 7 -13.00 -23.66 14.86
CA ASN A 7 -14.35 -23.83 14.28
C ASN A 7 -15.56 -23.28 15.06
N ASP A 8 -15.37 -22.41 16.05
CA ASP A 8 -16.48 -21.86 16.86
C ASP A 8 -16.67 -20.34 16.78
N ALA A 9 -16.02 -19.67 15.81
CA ALA A 9 -16.31 -18.26 15.57
C ALA A 9 -17.75 -18.13 15.02
N PRO A 10 -18.64 -17.33 15.65
CA PRO A 10 -19.99 -17.14 15.12
C PRO A 10 -19.88 -16.58 13.70
N ARG A 11 -20.54 -17.25 12.74
CA ARG A 11 -20.71 -16.72 11.38
C ARG A 11 -21.26 -15.30 11.52
N ARG A 12 -20.46 -14.29 11.14
CA ARG A 12 -20.92 -12.90 11.13
C ARG A 12 -22.09 -12.79 10.17
N GLU A 13 -23.31 -12.77 10.70
CA GLU A 13 -24.52 -12.57 9.91
C GLU A 13 -24.52 -11.09 9.46
N ARG A 14 -24.05 -10.82 8.25
CA ARG A 14 -23.99 -9.47 7.68
C ARG A 14 -25.37 -9.07 7.16
N LYS A 15 -26.26 -8.61 8.04
CA LYS A 15 -27.47 -7.89 7.59
C LYS A 15 -27.11 -6.44 7.25
N ILE A 16 -26.98 -6.16 5.96
CA ILE A 16 -26.91 -4.77 5.48
C ILE A 16 -28.29 -4.14 5.74
N LEU A 17 -28.35 -3.24 6.72
CA LEU A 17 -29.56 -2.50 7.09
C LEU A 17 -30.07 -1.66 5.90
N PRO A 18 -31.37 -1.30 5.85
CA PRO A 18 -31.92 -0.48 4.76
C PRO A 18 -31.12 0.80 4.48
N GLY A 19 -30.58 1.45 5.51
CA GLY A 19 -29.70 2.61 5.36
C GLY A 19 -28.38 2.29 4.63
N GLY A 20 -27.76 1.15 4.94
CA GLY A 20 -26.55 0.70 4.23
C GLY A 20 -26.85 0.34 2.77
N ARG A 21 -28.02 -0.25 2.48
CA ARG A 21 -28.46 -0.50 1.10
C ARG A 21 -28.67 0.80 0.33
N ALA A 22 -29.28 1.80 0.95
CA ALA A 22 -29.48 3.11 0.35
C ALA A 22 -28.14 3.81 0.06
N ALA A 23 -27.16 3.72 0.96
CA ALA A 23 -25.84 4.28 0.77
C ALA A 23 -25.07 3.63 -0.40
N ILE A 24 -25.15 2.30 -0.55
CA ILE A 24 -24.61 1.56 -1.70
C ILE A 24 -25.27 2.02 -3.01
N LEU A 25 -26.60 2.07 -3.05
CA LEU A 25 -27.34 2.50 -4.25
C LEU A 25 -27.02 3.93 -4.69
N LYS A 26 -26.66 4.80 -3.75
CA LYS A 26 -26.24 6.18 -4.00
C LYS A 26 -24.75 6.33 -4.30
N ASN A 27 -23.99 5.23 -4.31
CA ASN A 27 -22.52 5.23 -4.44
C ASN A 27 -21.80 6.02 -3.33
N GLU A 28 -22.46 6.22 -2.19
CA GLU A 28 -21.87 6.82 -0.99
C GLU A 28 -20.95 5.80 -0.30
N TRP A 29 -21.25 4.50 -0.45
CA TRP A 29 -20.45 3.39 0.05
C TRP A 29 -20.09 2.48 -1.13
N ARG A 30 -18.83 2.54 -1.56
CA ARG A 30 -18.30 1.72 -2.65
C ARG A 30 -17.77 0.39 -2.09
N PHE A 31 -17.89 -0.68 -2.86
CA PHE A 31 -17.19 -1.92 -2.56
C PHE A 31 -15.75 -1.83 -3.06
N SER A 32 -14.82 -2.55 -2.43
CA SER A 32 -13.43 -2.65 -2.92
C SER A 32 -13.34 -3.16 -4.37
N ALA A 33 -14.34 -3.93 -4.82
CA ALA A 33 -14.42 -4.37 -6.22
C ALA A 33 -14.68 -3.21 -7.21
N ASP A 34 -15.29 -2.12 -6.76
CA ASP A 34 -15.59 -0.94 -7.59
C ASP A 34 -14.35 -0.03 -7.79
N GLU A 35 -13.28 -0.29 -7.04
CA GLU A 35 -11.98 0.41 -7.15
C GLU A 35 -11.02 -0.31 -8.10
N VAL A 36 -11.31 -1.58 -8.43
CA VAL A 36 -10.50 -2.37 -9.36
C VAL A 36 -10.95 -2.06 -10.78
N ASP A 37 -10.08 -1.42 -11.55
CA ASP A 37 -10.25 -1.27 -13.00
C ASP A 37 -9.90 -2.60 -13.69
N PRO A 38 -10.88 -3.36 -14.23
CA PRO A 38 -10.63 -4.65 -14.85
C PRO A 38 -9.91 -4.54 -16.20
N SER A 39 -9.80 -3.33 -16.76
CA SER A 39 -9.03 -3.07 -17.98
C SER A 39 -7.54 -2.87 -17.72
N ARG A 40 -7.15 -2.61 -16.46
CA ARG A 40 -5.74 -2.49 -16.09
C ARG A 40 -5.06 -3.86 -16.08
N PRO A 41 -3.78 -3.93 -16.47
CA PRO A 41 -3.02 -5.16 -16.35
C PRO A 41 -2.98 -5.61 -14.89
N ARG A 42 -3.09 -6.93 -14.66
CA ARG A 42 -2.77 -7.51 -13.37
C ARG A 42 -1.28 -7.36 -13.15
N TRP A 43 -0.88 -6.57 -12.16
CA TRP A 43 0.53 -6.26 -11.91
C TRP A 43 1.41 -7.50 -11.69
N GLY A 44 0.81 -8.58 -11.17
CA GLY A 44 1.46 -9.88 -10.99
C GLY A 44 1.79 -10.64 -12.28
N ASP A 45 1.09 -10.34 -13.38
CA ASP A 45 1.26 -11.02 -14.67
C ASP A 45 2.22 -10.27 -15.61
N LEU A 46 2.62 -9.06 -15.24
CA LEU A 46 3.57 -8.25 -16.01
C LEU A 46 5.02 -8.67 -15.78
N ALA A 47 5.88 -8.32 -16.74
CA ALA A 47 7.32 -8.48 -16.64
C ALA A 47 7.91 -7.78 -15.40
N ARG A 48 9.07 -8.26 -14.97
CA ARG A 48 9.83 -7.80 -13.81
C ARG A 48 11.33 -7.73 -14.15
N ASP A 49 11.62 -7.35 -15.39
CA ASP A 49 12.96 -7.46 -15.97
C ASP A 49 13.80 -6.20 -15.72
N SER A 50 13.15 -5.11 -15.32
CA SER A 50 13.78 -3.84 -14.94
C SER A 50 13.51 -3.46 -13.48
N ALA A 51 14.34 -2.57 -12.93
CA ALA A 51 14.19 -2.01 -11.59
C ALA A 51 12.79 -1.42 -11.34
N VAL A 52 12.30 -0.62 -12.29
CA VAL A 52 10.97 0.00 -12.23
C VAL A 52 9.86 -1.05 -12.21
N GLU A 53 9.96 -2.10 -13.02
CA GLU A 53 8.93 -3.15 -13.06
C GLU A 53 8.91 -4.01 -11.79
N ARG A 54 10.08 -4.30 -11.22
CA ARG A 54 10.19 -4.97 -9.91
C ARG A 54 9.62 -4.08 -8.81
N GLY A 55 9.97 -2.80 -8.80
CA GLY A 55 9.45 -1.80 -7.87
C GLY A 55 7.94 -1.67 -7.94
N ARG A 56 7.36 -1.60 -9.15
CA ARG A 56 5.92 -1.59 -9.38
C ARG A 56 5.25 -2.82 -8.77
N TYR A 57 5.83 -4.00 -8.99
CA TYR A 57 5.29 -5.23 -8.42
C TYR A 57 5.29 -5.16 -6.89
N LEU A 58 6.41 -4.83 -6.26
CA LEU A 58 6.53 -4.70 -4.80
C LEU A 58 5.55 -3.66 -4.24
N ALA A 59 5.50 -2.48 -4.82
CA ALA A 59 4.59 -1.41 -4.44
C ALA A 59 3.12 -1.83 -4.54
N SER A 60 2.76 -2.63 -5.56
CA SER A 60 1.38 -3.09 -5.78
C SER A 60 0.91 -4.13 -4.77
N VAL A 61 1.82 -4.95 -4.22
CA VAL A 61 1.44 -6.05 -3.31
C VAL A 61 1.66 -5.71 -1.83
N ILE A 62 2.52 -4.73 -1.53
CA ILE A 62 2.88 -4.37 -0.14
C ILE A 62 2.39 -2.97 0.24
N CYS A 63 2.49 -1.98 -0.66
CA CYS A 63 2.23 -0.58 -0.28
C CYS A 63 0.79 -0.15 -0.57
N ALA A 64 0.20 -0.69 -1.64
CA ALA A 64 -1.13 -0.30 -2.10
C ALA A 64 -2.26 -0.62 -1.09
N GLU A 65 -2.05 -1.61 -0.20
CA GLU A 65 -3.01 -1.97 0.84
C GLU A 65 -3.36 -0.79 1.76
N CYS A 66 -2.37 0.03 2.11
CA CYS A 66 -2.59 1.19 2.99
C CYS A 66 -2.57 2.51 2.21
N HIS A 67 -1.75 2.62 1.16
CA HIS A 67 -1.56 3.86 0.41
C HIS A 67 -2.45 4.02 -0.83
N GLY A 68 -3.36 3.07 -1.06
CA GLY A 68 -4.27 3.07 -2.20
C GLY A 68 -3.65 2.43 -3.44
N VAL A 69 -4.50 1.96 -4.34
CA VAL A 69 -4.11 1.26 -5.59
C VAL A 69 -3.41 2.14 -6.62
N ASP A 70 -3.52 3.47 -6.45
CA ASP A 70 -2.86 4.52 -7.22
C ASP A 70 -1.76 5.24 -6.42
N TRP A 71 -1.51 4.79 -5.18
CA TRP A 71 -0.50 5.35 -4.28
C TRP A 71 -0.68 6.84 -3.93
N GLU A 72 -1.85 7.42 -4.18
CA GLU A 72 -2.17 8.82 -3.85
C GLU A 72 -2.65 9.00 -2.40
N GLY A 73 -2.73 7.92 -1.63
CA GLY A 73 -3.10 7.92 -0.23
C GLY A 73 -4.60 7.72 0.00
N VAL A 74 -4.93 7.35 1.24
CA VAL A 74 -6.30 7.04 1.65
C VAL A 74 -6.67 7.94 2.82
N ALA A 75 -7.40 9.02 2.54
CA ALA A 75 -7.70 10.08 3.51
C ALA A 75 -8.42 9.56 4.77
N PHE A 76 -9.30 8.57 4.63
CA PHE A 76 -10.02 7.97 5.76
C PHE A 76 -9.10 7.14 6.67
N GLU A 77 -8.05 6.54 6.12
CA GLU A 77 -7.07 5.76 6.87
C GLU A 77 -5.92 6.62 7.42
N GLY A 78 -5.81 7.87 6.97
CA GLY A 78 -4.70 8.76 7.30
C GLY A 78 -3.40 8.41 6.58
N SER A 79 -3.43 7.49 5.62
CA SER A 79 -2.29 7.09 4.80
C SER A 79 -1.97 8.17 3.77
N PRO A 80 -0.75 8.74 3.76
CA PRO A 80 -0.39 9.80 2.83
C PRO A 80 -0.11 9.28 1.41
N SER A 81 -0.13 10.17 0.41
CA SER A 81 0.40 9.89 -0.93
C SER A 81 1.88 9.49 -0.86
N LEU A 82 2.28 8.49 -1.65
CA LEU A 82 3.67 8.04 -1.76
C LEU A 82 4.51 8.91 -2.70
N ARG A 83 3.96 10.01 -3.24
CA ARG A 83 4.75 11.06 -3.89
C ARG A 83 5.85 11.60 -2.98
N ILE A 84 5.62 11.59 -1.66
CA ILE A 84 6.64 11.91 -0.67
C ILE A 84 7.85 10.95 -0.76
N ALA A 85 7.64 9.65 -0.98
CA ALA A 85 8.70 8.65 -1.07
C ALA A 85 9.57 8.85 -2.31
N ALA A 86 8.97 9.28 -3.43
CA ALA A 86 9.71 9.68 -4.63
C ALA A 86 10.64 10.89 -4.39
N ALA A 87 10.29 11.77 -3.46
CA ALA A 87 11.06 12.97 -3.14
C ALA A 87 12.16 12.77 -2.09
N TYR A 88 12.22 11.61 -1.42
CA TYR A 88 13.28 11.33 -0.45
C TYR A 88 14.64 11.17 -1.16
N PRO A 89 15.74 11.68 -0.57
CA PRO A 89 17.07 11.21 -0.92
C PRO A 89 17.15 9.67 -0.75
N PRO A 90 17.82 8.93 -1.65
CA PRO A 90 17.82 7.47 -1.61
C PRO A 90 18.26 6.85 -0.27
N GLU A 91 19.31 7.40 0.35
CA GLU A 91 19.80 6.91 1.65
C GLU A 91 18.84 7.20 2.81
N ASP A 92 18.10 8.31 2.75
CA ASP A 92 17.08 8.62 3.74
C ASP A 92 15.87 7.71 3.57
N PHE A 93 15.49 7.39 2.31
CA PHE A 93 14.40 6.45 2.04
C PHE A 93 14.76 5.07 2.55
N LYS A 94 15.99 4.63 2.27
CA LYS A 94 16.54 3.38 2.79
C LYS A 94 16.54 3.36 4.31
N THR A 95 16.97 4.44 4.96
CA THR A 95 16.95 4.55 6.43
C THR A 95 15.52 4.42 6.98
N LEU A 96 14.55 5.10 6.36
CA LEU A 96 13.14 4.96 6.71
C LEU A 96 12.68 3.50 6.56
N MET A 97 12.92 2.86 5.42
CA MET A 97 12.49 1.48 5.15
C MET A 97 13.16 0.46 6.07
N ARG A 98 14.39 0.72 6.54
CA ARG A 98 15.12 -0.19 7.44
C ARG A 98 14.74 -0.03 8.91
N THR A 99 14.47 1.20 9.34
CA THR A 99 14.43 1.55 10.76
C THR A 99 13.09 2.13 11.21
N GLY A 100 12.22 2.49 10.27
CA GLY A 100 11.00 3.23 10.52
C GLY A 100 11.21 4.70 10.92
N VAL A 101 12.45 5.22 10.84
CA VAL A 101 12.78 6.59 11.20
C VAL A 101 12.84 7.47 9.94
N PRO A 102 11.91 8.42 9.75
CA PRO A 102 11.95 9.35 8.62
C PRO A 102 12.96 10.48 8.83
N ILE A 103 13.14 11.28 7.78
CA ILE A 103 13.81 12.59 7.89
C ILE A 103 13.12 13.41 8.97
N GLY A 104 13.91 13.96 9.89
CA GLY A 104 13.42 14.74 11.04
C GLY A 104 12.91 13.91 12.22
N GLY A 105 12.91 12.56 12.12
CA GLY A 105 12.72 11.67 13.27
C GLY A 105 11.33 11.66 13.91
N ARG A 106 10.31 12.18 13.22
CA ARG A 106 8.93 12.08 13.69
C ARG A 106 8.45 10.63 13.69
N ASP A 107 7.57 10.29 14.62
CA ASP A 107 6.89 9.00 14.61
C ASP A 107 5.86 8.95 13.46
N LEU A 108 5.88 7.86 12.68
CA LEU A 108 4.90 7.61 11.61
C LEU A 108 3.85 6.56 12.01
N GLY A 109 3.83 6.13 13.27
CA GLY A 109 2.88 5.14 13.78
C GLY A 109 3.06 3.79 13.10
N ILE A 110 1.97 3.23 12.56
CA ILE A 110 1.96 1.91 11.89
C ILE A 110 3.04 1.82 10.81
N MET A 111 3.29 2.88 10.04
CA MET A 111 4.33 2.85 9.01
C MET A 111 5.73 2.62 9.60
N SER A 112 6.03 3.21 10.77
CA SER A 112 7.30 2.97 11.46
C SER A 112 7.41 1.53 11.98
N GLU A 113 6.30 0.93 12.41
CA GLU A 113 6.25 -0.49 12.82
C GLU A 113 6.46 -1.42 11.63
N VAL A 114 5.70 -1.25 10.56
CA VAL A 114 5.80 -2.07 9.34
C VAL A 114 7.20 -1.96 8.72
N ALA A 115 7.80 -0.77 8.71
CA ALA A 115 9.16 -0.61 8.23
C ALA A 115 10.17 -1.46 9.02
N ARG A 116 10.10 -1.43 10.36
CA ARG A 116 11.00 -2.21 11.22
C ARG A 116 10.76 -3.71 11.13
N ASP A 117 9.50 -4.13 11.10
CA ASP A 117 9.13 -5.53 11.26
C ASP A 117 9.10 -6.30 9.92
N ALA A 118 8.78 -5.61 8.83
CA ALA A 118 8.65 -6.22 7.50
C ALA A 118 9.68 -5.68 6.50
N PHE A 119 9.78 -4.37 6.33
CA PHE A 119 10.59 -3.80 5.23
C PHE A 119 12.09 -3.82 5.51
N SER A 120 12.48 -3.95 6.78
CA SER A 120 13.86 -4.18 7.20
C SER A 120 14.47 -5.47 6.62
N LEU A 121 13.65 -6.37 6.08
CA LEU A 121 14.06 -7.61 5.42
C LEU A 121 14.27 -7.47 3.91
N PHE A 122 13.81 -6.38 3.29
CA PHE A 122 14.07 -6.15 1.86
C PHE A 122 15.56 -6.05 1.59
N THR A 123 15.99 -6.41 0.40
CA THR A 123 17.34 -6.13 -0.07
C THR A 123 17.47 -4.63 -0.38
N ASP A 124 18.71 -4.14 -0.45
CA ASP A 124 18.96 -2.76 -0.86
C ASP A 124 18.46 -2.51 -2.30
N GLU A 125 18.53 -3.53 -3.15
CA GLU A 125 18.01 -3.49 -4.52
C GLU A 125 16.49 -3.35 -4.54
N GLU A 126 15.75 -4.13 -3.73
CA GLU A 126 14.29 -4.03 -3.66
C GLU A 126 13.82 -2.64 -3.16
N ILE A 127 14.52 -2.07 -2.18
CA ILE A 127 14.24 -0.70 -1.69
C ILE A 127 14.49 0.32 -2.81
N ALA A 128 15.60 0.18 -3.54
CA ALA A 128 15.92 1.08 -4.65
C ALA A 128 14.94 0.95 -5.82
N ASP A 129 14.52 -0.29 -6.14
CA ASP A 129 13.53 -0.58 -7.18
C ASP A 129 12.18 0.07 -6.88
N ILE A 130 11.70 -0.05 -5.62
CA ILE A 130 10.47 0.62 -5.16
C ILE A 130 10.56 2.13 -5.36
N GLN A 131 11.68 2.74 -4.95
CA GLN A 131 11.86 4.18 -5.09
C GLN A 131 11.95 4.62 -6.56
N ALA A 132 12.66 3.85 -7.39
CA ALA A 132 12.76 4.10 -8.83
C ALA A 132 11.38 4.04 -9.51
N PHE A 133 10.54 3.09 -9.10
CA PHE A 133 9.16 3.03 -9.55
C PHE A 133 8.38 4.30 -9.16
N TYR A 134 8.41 4.72 -7.90
CA TYR A 134 7.68 5.94 -7.48
C TYR A 134 8.20 7.20 -8.19
N ALA A 135 9.51 7.33 -8.36
CA ALA A 135 10.09 8.45 -9.11
C ALA A 135 9.57 8.49 -10.55
N GLN A 136 9.49 7.35 -11.24
CA GLN A 136 8.92 7.29 -12.58
C GLN A 136 7.40 7.52 -12.56
N HIS A 137 6.67 6.83 -11.70
CA HIS A 137 5.21 6.88 -11.63
C HIS A 137 4.69 8.31 -11.44
N PHE A 138 5.28 9.04 -10.49
CA PHE A 138 4.85 10.41 -10.17
C PHE A 138 5.51 11.49 -11.05
N SER A 139 6.48 11.14 -11.89
CA SER A 139 7.06 12.08 -12.87
C SER A 139 6.11 12.43 -14.01
N GLY A 140 5.10 11.59 -14.27
CA GLY A 140 4.08 11.81 -15.31
C GLY A 140 2.99 12.81 -14.95
N ASP A 141 2.91 13.25 -13.69
CA ASP A 141 1.87 14.17 -13.19
C ASP A 141 2.39 15.60 -12.92
N ALA A 142 3.59 15.93 -13.41
CA ALA A 142 4.22 17.24 -13.19
C ALA A 142 3.75 18.35 -14.15
N ASP A 143 2.68 18.10 -14.93
CA ASP A 143 2.07 19.02 -15.90
C ASP A 143 0.65 19.46 -15.49
#